data_AF-A0A1X0SCA3-F1
#
_entry.id   AF-A0A1X0SCA3-F1
#
_cell.length_a   1.000
_cell.length_b   1.000
_cell.length_c   1.000
_cell.angle_alpha   90.00
_cell.angle_beta   90.00
_cell.angle_gamma   90.00
#
_symmetry.space_group_name_H-M   'P 1'
#
loop_
_entity.id
_entity.type
_entity.pdbx_description
1 polymer ?
#
loop_
_entity_poly.entity_id
_entity_poly.type
_entity_poly.pdbx_seq_one_letter_code
_entity_poly.pdbx_strand_id
1 'polypeptide(L)'
;MNVLLSIWKLCQLIYFSEKPYNITDLMEWQIKTYQPYLWEHDRYSIYASTVNHPDFWPFLYRLALFHQTEQICQLLSLASSQLYVKDLAPLFTEIQHVVRQPSQNGFDTVLDNLSRYQDPIANGLSTLCRLLVGNRRVAAQYASDQVQAYIVSFYYEHLATKNDGSMPLYADFEETHNAAEAFLAGNIFQALDFCTQYDGWLLTHLCILFEKKGMLDKPLYANLEQGETIQMGCLEYFKIVYAACIKNQCGLWKESFIYLLSCGKIGKEAIHEVK
;
A
#
# COMPACT_ATOMS: atom_id res chain seq x y z
N MET A 1 -5.20 -0.36 -11.87
CA MET A 1 -5.23 1.09 -11.54
C MET A 1 -3.96 1.74 -12.08
N ASN A 2 -3.98 2.99 -12.53
CA ASN A 2 -2.77 3.70 -12.95
C ASN A 2 -1.85 3.92 -11.73
N VAL A 3 -0.57 3.55 -11.84
CA VAL A 3 0.44 3.67 -10.76
C VAL A 3 0.52 5.11 -10.23
N LEU A 4 0.44 6.11 -11.11
CA LEU A 4 0.48 7.54 -10.75
C LEU A 4 -0.67 7.91 -9.81
N LEU A 5 -1.89 7.47 -10.15
CA LEU A 5 -3.08 7.74 -9.36
C LEU A 5 -3.01 7.02 -8.00
N SER A 6 -2.43 5.82 -7.97
CA SER A 6 -2.23 5.07 -6.73
C SER A 6 -1.27 5.80 -5.79
N ILE A 7 -0.11 6.23 -6.28
CA ILE A 7 0.88 6.98 -5.49
C ILE A 7 0.31 8.32 -5.00
N TRP A 8 -0.37 9.06 -5.89
CA TRP A 8 -1.04 10.31 -5.51
C TRP A 8 -2.04 10.08 -4.39
N LYS A 9 -2.90 9.06 -4.53
CA LYS A 9 -3.94 8.79 -3.54
C LYS A 9 -3.35 8.34 -2.21
N LEU A 10 -2.31 7.51 -2.22
CA LEU A 10 -1.59 7.11 -1.01
C LEU A 10 -1.02 8.33 -0.29
N CYS A 11 -0.32 9.19 -1.03
CA CYS A 11 0.23 10.43 -0.49
C CYS A 11 -0.85 11.34 0.11
N GLN A 12 -2.00 11.46 -0.56
CA GLN A 12 -3.15 12.20 -0.04
C GLN A 12 -3.63 11.63 1.31
N LEU A 13 -3.76 10.31 1.43
CA LEU A 13 -4.25 9.65 2.65
C LEU A 13 -3.29 9.80 3.83
N ILE A 14 -1.98 9.71 3.57
CA ILE A 14 -0.95 9.78 4.60
C ILE A 14 -0.73 11.23 5.05
N TYR A 15 -0.51 12.14 4.10
CA TYR A 15 0.01 13.47 4.41
C TYR A 15 -1.03 14.58 4.33
N PHE A 16 -2.11 14.44 3.54
CA PHE A 16 -3.02 15.55 3.23
C PHE A 16 -4.46 15.33 3.67
N SER A 17 -4.76 14.25 4.40
CA SER A 17 -6.05 14.02 5.02
C SER A 17 -6.24 14.86 6.29
N GLU A 18 -7.47 15.29 6.57
CA GLU A 18 -7.85 15.95 7.84
C GLU A 18 -7.64 15.02 9.04
N LYS A 19 -7.86 13.72 8.82
CA LYS A 19 -7.53 12.63 9.74
C LYS A 19 -6.42 11.83 9.09
N PRO A 20 -5.14 12.17 9.34
CA PRO A 20 -4.04 11.41 8.78
C PRO A 20 -4.15 9.96 9.28
N TYR A 21 -3.85 9.00 8.42
CA TYR A 21 -3.82 7.56 8.75
C TYR A 21 -5.17 6.92 9.11
N ASN A 22 -6.26 7.24 8.39
CA ASN A 22 -7.46 6.40 8.46
C ASN A 22 -7.17 5.01 7.86
N ILE A 23 -6.98 4.02 8.72
CA ILE A 23 -6.61 2.65 8.33
C ILE A 23 -7.64 2.01 7.39
N THR A 24 -8.92 2.37 7.51
CA THR A 24 -9.98 1.88 6.62
C THR A 24 -9.79 2.43 5.21
N ASP A 25 -9.47 3.72 5.06
CA ASP A 25 -9.23 4.32 3.75
C ASP A 25 -7.97 3.76 3.08
N LEU A 26 -6.93 3.46 3.88
CA LEU A 26 -5.72 2.78 3.41
C LEU A 26 -6.02 1.35 2.94
N MET A 27 -6.86 0.62 3.67
CA MET A 27 -7.32 -0.70 3.28
C MET A 27 -8.10 -0.65 1.96
N GLU A 28 -9.00 0.32 1.78
CA GLU A 28 -9.71 0.51 0.51
C GLU A 28 -8.77 0.85 -0.65
N TRP A 29 -7.79 1.72 -0.40
CA TRP A 29 -6.76 2.05 -1.39
C TRP A 29 -5.95 0.82 -1.79
N GLN A 30 -5.56 -0.01 -0.83
CA GLN A 30 -4.85 -1.26 -1.05
C GLN A 30 -5.72 -2.22 -1.89
N ILE A 31 -6.98 -2.45 -1.52
CA ILE A 31 -7.88 -3.31 -2.29
C ILE A 31 -7.97 -2.87 -3.77
N LYS A 32 -8.08 -1.56 -4.03
CA LYS A 32 -8.13 -1.01 -5.40
C LYS A 32 -6.80 -1.12 -6.15
N THR A 33 -5.68 -0.96 -5.46
CA THR A 33 -4.33 -1.02 -6.05
C THR A 33 -3.98 -2.44 -6.45
N TYR A 34 -4.22 -3.41 -5.55
CA TYR A 34 -3.82 -4.80 -5.74
C TYR A 34 -4.91 -5.67 -6.37
N GLN A 35 -6.08 -5.12 -6.73
CA GLN A 35 -7.22 -5.87 -7.28
C GLN A 35 -6.84 -6.91 -8.37
N PRO A 36 -5.91 -6.65 -9.32
CA PRO A 36 -5.52 -7.64 -10.34
C PRO A 36 -5.06 -8.99 -9.75
N TYR A 37 -4.36 -8.96 -8.61
CA TYR A 37 -3.82 -10.13 -7.93
C TYR A 37 -4.88 -11.07 -7.34
N LEU A 38 -6.14 -10.62 -7.22
CA LEU A 38 -7.26 -11.44 -6.76
C LEU A 38 -7.82 -12.34 -7.87
N TRP A 39 -7.46 -12.10 -9.14
CA TRP A 39 -7.98 -12.83 -10.30
C TRP A 39 -7.02 -13.92 -10.80
N GLU A 40 -5.91 -14.15 -10.10
CA GLU A 40 -4.88 -15.14 -10.50
C GLU A 40 -5.31 -16.60 -10.27
N HIS A 41 -6.30 -16.83 -9.40
CA HIS A 41 -6.73 -18.18 -9.02
C HIS A 41 -8.01 -18.61 -9.74
N ASP A 42 -8.09 -19.90 -10.11
CA ASP A 42 -9.30 -20.51 -10.66
C ASP A 42 -10.36 -20.74 -9.56
N ARG A 43 -11.24 -19.76 -9.42
CA ARG A 43 -12.31 -19.79 -8.42
C ARG A 43 -13.25 -20.96 -8.62
N TYR A 44 -13.58 -21.35 -9.84
CA TYR A 44 -14.57 -22.40 -10.07
C TYR A 44 -14.10 -23.75 -9.53
N SER A 45 -12.85 -24.10 -9.82
CA SER A 45 -12.24 -25.35 -9.35
C SER A 45 -12.05 -25.38 -7.83
N ILE A 46 -11.70 -24.24 -7.22
CA ILE A 46 -11.53 -24.11 -5.77
C ILE A 46 -12.88 -24.29 -5.04
N TYR A 47 -13.97 -23.70 -5.54
CA TYR A 47 -15.28 -23.86 -4.91
C TYR A 47 -15.82 -25.30 -5.04
N ALA A 48 -15.42 -26.03 -6.08
CA ALA A 48 -15.84 -27.42 -6.29
C ALA A 48 -15.12 -28.41 -5.36
N SER A 49 -13.82 -28.22 -5.12
CA SER A 49 -12.96 -29.19 -4.42
C SER A 49 -12.44 -28.73 -3.05
N THR A 50 -12.66 -27.46 -2.72
CA THR A 50 -12.35 -26.81 -1.44
C THR A 50 -10.97 -27.18 -0.89
N VAL A 51 -10.88 -27.71 0.32
CA VAL A 51 -9.62 -28.06 1.03
C VAL A 51 -8.75 -29.07 0.27
N ASN A 52 -9.31 -29.82 -0.68
CA ASN A 52 -8.55 -30.77 -1.49
C ASN A 52 -7.87 -30.10 -2.69
N HIS A 53 -8.22 -28.85 -3.01
CA HIS A 53 -7.58 -28.09 -4.07
C HIS A 53 -6.23 -27.53 -3.60
N PRO A 54 -5.13 -27.66 -4.38
CA PRO A 54 -3.82 -27.13 -3.99
C PRO A 54 -3.84 -25.61 -3.74
N ASP A 55 -4.62 -24.87 -4.53
CA ASP A 55 -4.71 -23.40 -4.40
C ASP A 55 -5.76 -22.91 -3.40
N PHE A 56 -6.43 -23.81 -2.66
CA PHE A 56 -7.46 -23.40 -1.70
C PHE A 56 -6.92 -22.46 -0.63
N TRP A 57 -5.82 -22.86 0.03
CA TRP A 57 -5.21 -22.06 1.11
C TRP A 57 -4.62 -20.74 0.59
N PRO A 58 -3.78 -20.73 -0.47
CA PRO A 58 -3.31 -19.48 -1.07
C PRO A 58 -4.46 -18.52 -1.42
N PHE A 59 -5.53 -19.03 -2.03
CA PHE A 59 -6.69 -18.21 -2.37
C PHE A 59 -7.41 -17.66 -1.14
N LEU A 60 -7.57 -18.48 -0.09
CA LEU A 60 -8.20 -18.05 1.15
C LEU A 60 -7.39 -16.97 1.88
N TYR A 61 -6.06 -17.08 1.88
CA TYR A 61 -5.17 -16.04 2.40
C TYR A 61 -5.25 -14.77 1.57
N ARG A 62 -5.34 -14.90 0.23
CA ARG A 62 -5.56 -13.78 -0.66
C ARG A 62 -6.87 -13.06 -0.31
N LEU A 63 -7.97 -13.79 -0.12
CA LEU A 63 -9.25 -13.21 0.29
C LEU A 63 -9.15 -12.44 1.60
N ALA A 64 -8.36 -12.92 2.56
CA ALA A 64 -8.08 -12.19 3.80
C ALA A 64 -7.27 -10.91 3.54
N LEU A 65 -6.23 -10.95 2.69
CA LEU A 65 -5.50 -9.73 2.28
C LEU A 65 -6.39 -8.69 1.56
N PHE A 66 -7.55 -9.08 1.04
CA PHE A 66 -8.52 -8.19 0.40
C PHE A 66 -9.78 -7.94 1.25
N HIS A 67 -9.77 -8.33 2.52
CA HIS A 67 -10.90 -8.22 3.46
C HIS A 67 -12.22 -8.78 2.91
N GLN A 68 -12.19 -9.88 2.15
CA GLN A 68 -13.38 -10.54 1.61
C GLN A 68 -13.99 -11.52 2.63
N THR A 69 -14.36 -11.01 3.80
CA THR A 69 -14.83 -11.79 4.96
C THR A 69 -16.01 -12.71 4.63
N GLU A 70 -16.96 -12.24 3.83
CA GLU A 70 -18.10 -13.06 3.40
C GLU A 70 -17.68 -14.24 2.51
N GLN A 71 -16.76 -14.02 1.58
CA GLN A 71 -16.26 -15.09 0.71
C GLN A 71 -15.45 -16.13 1.50
N ILE A 72 -14.65 -15.67 2.48
CA ILE A 72 -13.96 -16.55 3.42
C ILE A 72 -14.98 -17.41 4.18
N CYS A 73 -16.02 -16.80 4.73
CA CYS A 73 -17.05 -17.52 5.47
C CYS A 73 -17.76 -18.57 4.60
N GLN A 74 -18.11 -18.21 3.36
CA GLN A 74 -18.72 -19.13 2.40
C GLN A 74 -17.81 -20.33 2.10
N LEU A 75 -16.53 -20.09 1.80
CA LEU A 75 -15.57 -21.17 1.53
C LEU A 75 -15.33 -22.06 2.73
N LEU A 76 -15.22 -21.48 3.93
CA LEU A 76 -15.11 -22.26 5.17
C LEU A 76 -16.38 -23.11 5.41
N SER A 77 -17.56 -22.61 5.05
CA SER A 77 -18.81 -23.35 5.20
C SER A 77 -18.88 -24.53 4.23
N LEU A 78 -18.48 -24.30 2.98
CA LEU A 78 -18.40 -25.35 1.97
C LEU A 78 -17.37 -26.41 2.37
N ALA A 79 -16.17 -26.00 2.79
CA ALA A 79 -15.14 -26.90 3.29
C ALA A 79 -15.63 -27.73 4.49
N SER A 80 -16.27 -27.10 5.47
CA SER A 80 -16.84 -27.80 6.64
C SER A 80 -17.89 -28.84 6.25
N SER A 81 -18.66 -28.61 5.18
CA SER A 81 -19.69 -29.55 4.71
C SER A 81 -19.12 -30.75 3.93
N GLN A 82 -17.95 -30.58 3.32
CA GLN A 82 -17.28 -31.59 2.49
C GLN A 82 -16.22 -32.38 3.26
N LEU A 83 -15.83 -31.91 4.44
CA LEU A 83 -14.86 -32.58 5.29
C LEU A 83 -15.45 -33.87 5.89
N TYR A 84 -14.76 -34.98 5.63
CA TYR A 84 -15.04 -36.27 6.28
C TYR A 84 -14.56 -36.31 7.73
N VAL A 85 -13.68 -35.38 8.14
CA VAL A 85 -13.09 -35.29 9.47
C VAL A 85 -14.02 -34.51 10.39
N LYS A 86 -14.90 -35.23 11.11
CA LYS A 86 -15.90 -34.65 12.02
C LYS A 86 -15.30 -33.76 13.12
N ASP A 87 -14.04 -33.98 13.48
CA ASP A 87 -13.41 -33.33 14.62
C ASP A 87 -12.98 -31.87 14.34
N LEU A 88 -12.77 -31.50 13.08
CA LEU A 88 -12.35 -30.14 12.71
C LEU A 88 -13.53 -29.22 12.37
N ALA A 89 -14.71 -29.76 12.04
CA ALA A 89 -15.88 -28.97 11.64
C ALA A 89 -16.28 -27.86 12.65
N PRO A 90 -16.23 -28.08 13.99
CA PRO A 90 -16.49 -27.02 14.97
C PRO A 90 -15.54 -25.83 14.83
N LEU A 91 -14.26 -26.08 14.51
CA LEU A 91 -13.24 -25.03 14.36
C LEU A 91 -13.53 -24.14 13.14
N PHE A 92 -14.05 -24.70 12.05
CA PHE A 92 -14.48 -23.89 10.90
C PHE A 92 -15.58 -22.91 11.29
N THR A 93 -16.55 -23.35 12.09
CA THR A 93 -17.66 -22.50 12.56
C THR A 93 -17.16 -21.45 13.55
N GLU A 94 -16.25 -21.82 14.44
CA GLU A 94 -15.64 -20.90 15.40
C GLU A 94 -14.84 -19.80 14.69
N ILE A 95 -14.04 -20.17 13.68
CA ILE A 95 -13.31 -19.21 12.83
C ILE A 95 -14.26 -18.30 12.07
N GLN A 96 -15.35 -18.80 11.49
CA GLN A 96 -16.35 -17.96 10.84
C GLN A 96 -16.95 -16.92 11.80
N HIS A 97 -17.18 -17.30 13.05
CA HIS A 97 -17.67 -16.37 14.06
C HIS A 97 -16.64 -15.27 14.34
N VAL A 98 -15.38 -15.63 14.54
CA VAL A 98 -14.30 -14.66 14.80
C VAL A 98 -13.99 -13.80 13.57
N VAL A 99 -14.14 -14.32 12.34
CA VAL A 99 -14.01 -13.53 11.09
C VAL A 99 -15.08 -12.44 11.02
N ARG A 100 -16.32 -12.76 11.40
CA ARG A 100 -17.44 -11.80 11.40
C ARG A 100 -17.37 -10.80 12.55
N GLN A 101 -16.83 -11.25 13.69
CA GLN A 101 -16.67 -10.44 14.90
C GLN A 101 -15.23 -10.56 15.41
N PRO A 102 -14.29 -9.82 14.80
CA PRO A 102 -12.88 -9.89 15.17
C PRO A 102 -12.68 -9.52 16.63
N SER A 103 -11.97 -10.38 17.36
CA SER A 103 -11.54 -10.10 18.72
C SER A 103 -10.27 -10.86 19.05
N GLN A 104 -9.32 -10.20 19.72
CA GLN A 104 -8.05 -10.83 20.10
C GLN A 104 -8.26 -12.13 20.89
N ASN A 105 -9.10 -12.09 21.93
CA ASN A 105 -9.41 -13.26 22.76
C ASN A 105 -10.04 -14.41 21.95
N GLY A 106 -10.88 -14.08 20.96
CA GLY A 106 -11.50 -15.07 20.08
C GLY A 106 -10.46 -15.78 19.21
N PHE A 107 -9.52 -15.02 18.63
CA PHE A 107 -8.44 -15.60 17.85
C PHE A 107 -7.47 -16.42 18.70
N ASP A 108 -7.11 -15.96 19.90
CA ASP A 108 -6.20 -16.68 20.79
C ASP A 108 -6.78 -18.05 21.19
N THR A 109 -8.07 -18.08 21.55
CA THR A 109 -8.78 -19.33 21.88
C THR A 109 -8.76 -20.33 20.71
N VAL A 110 -9.04 -19.84 19.50
CA VAL A 110 -9.04 -20.67 18.29
C VAL A 110 -7.63 -21.18 17.96
N LEU A 111 -6.61 -20.32 18.08
CA LEU A 111 -5.22 -20.70 17.84
C LEU A 111 -4.72 -21.75 18.84
N ASP A 112 -5.08 -21.62 20.11
CA ASP A 112 -4.78 -22.61 21.15
C ASP A 112 -5.45 -23.95 20.84
N ASN A 113 -6.71 -23.95 20.39
CA ASN A 113 -7.41 -25.16 19.98
C ASN A 113 -6.77 -25.81 18.75
N LEU A 114 -6.38 -25.02 17.75
CA LEU A 114 -5.70 -25.48 16.54
C LEU A 114 -4.33 -26.10 16.83
N SER A 115 -3.60 -25.58 17.82
CA SER A 115 -2.26 -26.08 18.18
C SER A 115 -2.24 -27.55 18.63
N ARG A 116 -3.40 -28.11 19.01
CA ARG A 116 -3.57 -29.50 19.45
C ARG A 116 -3.61 -30.50 18.28
N TYR A 117 -3.78 -30.01 17.06
CA TYR A 117 -3.89 -30.83 15.85
C TYR A 117 -2.62 -30.73 15.02
N GLN A 118 -2.08 -31.88 14.60
CA GLN A 118 -0.95 -31.97 13.68
C GLN A 118 -1.44 -32.33 12.27
N ASP A 119 -2.39 -31.54 11.74
CA ASP A 119 -3.02 -31.77 10.44
C ASP A 119 -2.72 -30.59 9.48
N PRO A 120 -2.50 -30.84 8.17
CA PRO A 120 -2.32 -29.77 7.18
C PRO A 120 -3.45 -28.73 7.16
N ILE A 121 -4.70 -29.15 7.39
CA ILE A 121 -5.87 -28.28 7.46
C ILE A 121 -5.79 -27.39 8.70
N ALA A 122 -5.40 -27.96 9.84
CA ALA A 122 -5.23 -27.18 11.07
C ALA A 122 -4.12 -26.12 10.93
N ASN A 123 -3.02 -26.46 10.25
CA ASN A 123 -1.98 -25.48 9.88
C ASN A 123 -2.54 -24.40 8.95
N GLY A 124 -3.35 -24.80 7.96
CA GLY A 124 -3.99 -23.89 7.02
C GLY A 124 -4.88 -22.85 7.73
N LEU A 125 -5.71 -23.31 8.66
CA LEU A 125 -6.57 -22.49 9.51
C LEU A 125 -5.76 -21.62 10.47
N SER A 126 -4.70 -22.15 11.08
CA SER A 126 -3.83 -21.39 11.98
C SER A 126 -3.17 -20.21 11.27
N THR A 127 -2.69 -20.42 10.04
CA THR A 127 -2.16 -19.35 9.20
C THR A 127 -3.23 -18.30 8.88
N LEU A 128 -4.45 -18.71 8.53
CA LEU A 128 -5.56 -17.78 8.30
C LEU A 128 -5.85 -16.94 9.53
N CYS A 129 -5.97 -17.56 10.71
CA CYS A 129 -6.21 -16.85 11.97
C CYS A 129 -5.08 -15.87 12.29
N ARG A 130 -3.81 -16.29 12.14
CA ARG A 130 -2.66 -15.39 12.35
C ARG A 130 -2.68 -14.18 11.42
N LEU A 131 -3.09 -14.38 10.17
CA LEU A 131 -3.25 -13.28 9.21
C LEU A 131 -4.37 -12.30 9.65
N LEU A 132 -5.52 -12.84 10.07
CA LEU A 132 -6.69 -12.06 10.52
C LEU A 132 -6.51 -11.39 11.90
N VAL A 133 -5.51 -11.80 12.68
CA VAL A 133 -5.04 -11.09 13.89
C VAL A 133 -4.12 -9.93 13.54
N GLY A 134 -3.55 -9.90 12.32
CA GLY A 134 -2.58 -8.89 11.91
C GLY A 134 -1.12 -9.31 12.13
N ASN A 135 -0.81 -10.60 12.12
CA ASN A 135 0.58 -11.06 12.23
C ASN A 135 1.39 -10.64 10.99
N ARG A 136 2.28 -9.66 11.18
CA ARG A 136 3.11 -9.08 10.11
C ARG A 136 3.95 -10.09 9.34
N ARG A 137 4.50 -11.10 10.03
CA ARG A 137 5.35 -12.12 9.38
C ARG A 137 4.53 -12.98 8.42
N VAL A 138 3.32 -13.36 8.85
CA VAL A 138 2.41 -14.15 8.01
C VAL A 138 1.89 -13.29 6.87
N ALA A 139 1.51 -12.04 7.12
CA ALA A 139 1.08 -11.12 6.07
C ALA A 139 2.16 -10.93 4.99
N ALA A 140 3.42 -10.74 5.38
CA ALA A 140 4.54 -10.58 4.46
C ALA A 140 4.80 -11.82 3.57
N GLN A 141 4.44 -13.03 4.02
CA GLN A 141 4.61 -14.26 3.23
C GLN A 141 3.62 -14.37 2.07
N TYR A 142 2.41 -13.80 2.21
CA TYR A 142 1.33 -13.96 1.24
C TYR A 142 0.97 -12.66 0.51
N ALA A 143 1.39 -11.52 1.04
CA ALA A 143 1.25 -10.22 0.39
C ALA A 143 2.11 -10.13 -0.87
N SER A 144 1.69 -9.27 -1.78
CA SER A 144 2.42 -9.02 -3.03
C SER A 144 3.68 -8.17 -2.79
N ASP A 145 3.65 -7.33 -1.77
CA ASP A 145 4.77 -6.49 -1.33
C ASP A 145 4.64 -6.10 0.15
N GLN A 146 5.64 -5.36 0.66
CA GLN A 146 5.70 -4.91 2.04
C GLN A 146 4.62 -3.88 2.37
N VAL A 147 4.18 -3.07 1.41
CA VAL A 147 3.13 -2.07 1.57
C VAL A 147 1.80 -2.73 1.88
N GLN A 148 1.40 -3.74 1.09
CA GLN A 148 0.20 -4.52 1.33
C GLN A 148 0.30 -5.25 2.67
N ALA A 149 1.43 -5.88 2.97
CA ALA A 149 1.63 -6.58 4.25
C ALA A 149 1.46 -5.65 5.45
N TYR A 150 2.04 -4.45 5.38
CA TYR A 150 1.96 -3.42 6.42
C TYR A 150 0.52 -2.99 6.64
N ILE A 151 -0.17 -2.51 5.59
CA ILE A 151 -1.55 -2.01 5.70
C ILE A 151 -2.50 -3.08 6.24
N VAL A 152 -2.43 -4.30 5.69
CA VAL A 152 -3.32 -5.39 6.10
C VAL A 152 -3.09 -5.79 7.56
N SER A 153 -1.83 -5.87 7.98
CA SER A 153 -1.50 -6.26 9.35
C SER A 153 -2.07 -5.26 10.36
N PHE A 154 -1.87 -3.96 10.11
CA PHE A 154 -2.40 -2.91 10.97
C PHE A 154 -3.92 -2.84 10.95
N TYR A 155 -4.54 -3.06 9.78
CA TYR A 155 -5.99 -3.09 9.66
C TYR A 155 -6.60 -4.19 10.53
N TYR A 156 -6.04 -5.41 10.46
CA TYR A 156 -6.52 -6.52 11.27
C TYR A 156 -6.19 -6.38 12.76
N GLU A 157 -5.01 -5.86 13.11
CA GLU A 157 -4.65 -5.53 14.48
C GLU A 157 -5.64 -4.51 15.08
N HIS A 158 -5.99 -3.47 14.32
CA HIS A 158 -7.00 -2.48 14.70
C HIS A 158 -8.38 -3.12 14.95
N LEU A 159 -8.84 -3.99 14.04
CA LEU A 159 -10.11 -4.69 14.20
C LEU A 159 -10.11 -5.62 15.44
N ALA A 160 -9.02 -6.34 15.68
CA ALA A 160 -8.94 -7.32 16.77
C ALA A 160 -8.83 -6.68 18.17
N THR A 161 -8.09 -5.56 18.27
CA THR A 161 -7.83 -4.87 19.54
C THR A 161 -8.84 -3.77 19.85
N LYS A 162 -9.61 -3.31 18.84
CA LYS A 162 -10.45 -2.10 18.93
C LYS A 162 -9.65 -0.88 19.39
N ASN A 163 -8.36 -0.83 19.08
CA ASN A 163 -7.56 0.39 19.26
C ASN A 163 -8.22 1.55 18.52
N ASP A 164 -7.92 2.78 18.92
CA ASP A 164 -8.47 4.02 18.34
C ASP A 164 -8.17 4.23 16.84
N GLY A 165 -7.46 3.29 16.20
CA GLY A 165 -7.10 3.34 14.79
C GLY A 165 -5.84 4.16 14.53
N SER A 166 -5.13 4.58 15.58
CA SER A 166 -3.83 5.23 15.43
C SER A 166 -2.79 4.22 14.94
N MET A 167 -2.57 4.23 13.62
CA MET A 167 -1.39 3.62 13.02
C MET A 167 -0.16 4.39 13.51
N PRO A 168 1.01 3.74 13.74
CA PRO A 168 2.24 4.48 13.93
C PRO A 168 2.44 5.44 12.77
N LEU A 169 2.95 6.64 13.10
CA LEU A 169 3.06 7.75 12.16
C LEU A 169 3.79 7.33 10.88
N TYR A 170 4.77 6.44 10.98
CA TYR A 170 5.51 5.92 9.83
C TYR A 170 5.79 4.43 9.97
N ALA A 171 5.88 3.75 8.83
CA ALA A 171 6.31 2.38 8.73
C ALA A 171 7.80 2.24 9.03
N ASP A 172 8.16 1.22 9.82
CA ASP A 172 9.54 0.88 10.12
C ASP A 172 10.04 -0.15 9.08
N PHE A 173 10.30 0.34 7.86
CA PHE A 173 10.91 -0.46 6.80
C PHE A 173 12.43 -0.34 6.90
N GLU A 174 13.13 -1.49 6.91
CA GLU A 174 14.60 -1.52 6.93
C GLU A 174 15.19 -0.81 5.70
N GLU A 175 14.60 -1.05 4.53
CA GLU A 175 14.94 -0.41 3.26
C GLU A 175 13.67 -0.18 2.45
N THR A 176 13.61 0.94 1.71
CA THR A 176 12.49 1.27 0.82
C THR A 176 12.94 1.20 -0.62
N HIS A 177 12.15 0.52 -1.46
CA HIS A 177 12.48 0.18 -2.84
C HIS A 177 11.61 0.90 -3.86
N ASN A 178 10.54 1.54 -3.41
CA ASN A 178 9.61 2.28 -4.26
C ASN A 178 9.00 3.48 -3.51
N ALA A 179 8.31 4.33 -4.26
CA ALA A 179 7.71 5.55 -3.71
C ALA A 179 6.66 5.27 -2.62
N ALA A 180 5.87 4.19 -2.73
CA ALA A 180 4.84 3.87 -1.75
C ALA A 180 5.45 3.47 -0.39
N GLU A 181 6.51 2.66 -0.40
CA GLU A 181 7.27 2.30 0.81
C GLU A 181 7.88 3.55 1.45
N ALA A 182 8.55 4.39 0.66
CA ALA A 182 9.17 5.62 1.16
C ALA A 182 8.14 6.62 1.72
N PHE A 183 6.97 6.75 1.08
CA PHE A 183 5.88 7.58 1.63
C PHE A 183 5.34 7.03 2.95
N LEU A 184 5.17 5.71 3.08
CA LEU A 184 4.73 5.11 4.33
C LEU A 184 5.81 5.21 5.43
N ALA A 185 7.09 5.14 5.09
CA ALA A 185 8.21 5.29 6.02
C ALA A 185 8.51 6.75 6.41
N GLY A 186 7.78 7.73 5.88
CA GLY A 186 8.03 9.15 6.18
C GLY A 186 9.19 9.78 5.42
N ASN A 187 9.85 9.03 4.52
CA ASN A 187 11.00 9.52 3.77
C ASN A 187 10.56 10.21 2.47
N ILE A 188 10.03 11.43 2.60
CA ILE A 188 9.48 12.19 1.48
C ILE A 188 10.50 12.41 0.37
N PHE A 189 11.76 12.74 0.69
CA PHE A 189 12.78 12.99 -0.33
C PHE A 189 13.09 11.75 -1.16
N GLN A 190 13.22 10.59 -0.51
CA GLN A 190 13.42 9.32 -1.21
C GLN A 190 12.18 8.94 -2.02
N ALA A 191 10.98 9.20 -1.51
CA ALA A 191 9.74 8.96 -2.25
C ALA A 191 9.66 9.82 -3.53
N LEU A 192 10.05 11.10 -3.44
CA LEU A 192 10.12 12.00 -4.59
C LEU A 192 11.21 11.57 -5.59
N ASP A 193 12.35 11.08 -5.11
CA ASP A 193 13.39 10.51 -5.97
C ASP A 193 12.86 9.31 -6.77
N PHE A 194 12.14 8.39 -6.12
CA PHE A 194 11.45 7.31 -6.84
C PHE A 194 10.40 7.85 -7.84
N CYS A 195 9.73 8.96 -7.54
CA CYS A 195 8.78 9.59 -8.46
C CYS A 195 9.41 10.13 -9.74
N THR A 196 10.73 10.39 -9.78
CA THR A 196 11.45 10.79 -11.00
C THR A 196 11.32 9.76 -12.13
N GLN A 197 11.15 8.48 -11.77
CA GLN A 197 11.05 7.38 -12.71
C GLN A 197 9.64 7.19 -13.29
N TYR A 198 8.62 7.76 -12.63
CA TYR A 198 7.24 7.56 -13.04
C TYR A 198 6.76 8.67 -13.98
N ASP A 199 6.77 9.92 -13.52
CA ASP A 199 6.20 11.03 -14.27
C ASP A 199 6.62 12.39 -13.67
N GLY A 200 7.07 13.31 -14.54
CA GLY A 200 7.54 14.63 -14.14
C GLY A 200 6.42 15.55 -13.64
N TRP A 201 5.18 15.38 -14.13
CA TRP A 201 4.04 16.14 -13.64
C TRP A 201 3.72 15.74 -12.19
N LEU A 202 3.65 14.44 -11.90
CA LEU A 202 3.40 13.92 -10.55
C LEU A 202 4.42 14.45 -9.57
N LEU A 203 5.71 14.28 -9.89
CA LEU A 203 6.82 14.75 -9.06
C LEU A 203 6.73 16.25 -8.76
N THR A 204 6.59 17.08 -9.80
CA THR A 204 6.52 18.54 -9.65
C THR A 204 5.35 18.96 -8.76
N HIS A 205 4.18 18.35 -8.93
CA HIS A 205 2.99 18.71 -8.15
C HIS A 205 3.03 18.18 -6.72
N LEU A 206 3.59 17.00 -6.48
CA LEU A 206 3.86 16.54 -5.12
C LEU A 206 4.84 17.48 -4.42
N CYS A 207 5.89 17.95 -5.11
CA CYS A 207 6.79 18.95 -4.55
C CYS A 207 6.04 20.25 -4.17
N ILE A 208 5.13 20.74 -5.03
CA ILE A 208 4.32 21.93 -4.71
C ILE A 208 3.50 21.72 -3.42
N LEU A 209 2.92 20.52 -3.25
CA LEU A 209 2.11 20.21 -2.09
C LEU A 209 2.94 20.09 -0.81
N PHE A 210 4.09 19.42 -0.87
CA PHE A 210 4.99 19.27 0.27
C PHE A 210 5.68 20.58 0.67
N GLU A 211 6.02 21.44 -0.29
CA GLU A 211 6.52 22.80 -0.04
C GLU A 211 5.49 23.61 0.75
N LYS A 212 4.21 23.57 0.33
CA LYS A 212 3.12 24.27 1.04
C LYS A 212 2.91 23.77 2.47
N LYS A 213 3.29 22.53 2.76
CA LYS A 213 3.28 21.97 4.12
C LYS A 213 4.57 22.24 4.91
N GLY A 214 5.58 22.87 4.30
CA GLY A 214 6.88 23.08 4.93
C GLY A 214 7.61 21.77 5.20
N MET A 215 7.52 20.81 4.27
CA MET A 215 8.17 19.49 4.39
C MET A 215 9.35 19.33 3.41
N LEU A 216 9.72 20.39 2.68
CA LEU A 216 10.80 20.41 1.71
C LEU A 216 11.89 21.42 2.11
N ASP A 217 12.64 21.09 3.15
CA ASP A 217 13.64 22.03 3.70
C ASP A 217 15.05 21.81 3.13
N LYS A 218 15.25 20.76 2.32
CA LYS A 218 16.57 20.40 1.80
C LYS A 218 16.83 21.10 0.46
N PRO A 219 17.91 21.88 0.34
CA PRO A 219 18.32 22.44 -0.93
C PRO A 219 18.89 21.34 -1.84
N LEU A 220 18.70 21.51 -3.16
CA LEU A 220 19.33 20.70 -4.19
C LEU A 220 20.46 21.48 -4.86
N TYR A 221 21.44 20.76 -5.39
CA TYR A 221 22.57 21.32 -6.13
C TYR A 221 22.47 20.88 -7.60
N ALA A 222 22.37 21.85 -8.50
CA ALA A 222 22.36 21.61 -9.93
C ALA A 222 23.73 21.96 -10.52
N ASN A 223 24.30 21.07 -11.33
CA ASN A 223 25.52 21.33 -12.08
C ASN A 223 25.17 22.10 -13.36
N LEU A 224 25.80 23.24 -13.56
CA LEU A 224 25.75 23.99 -14.82
C LEU A 224 26.76 23.44 -15.82
N GLU A 225 26.56 23.73 -17.11
CA GLU A 225 27.45 23.31 -18.21
C GLU A 225 28.91 23.78 -18.03
N GLN A 226 29.15 24.82 -17.24
CA GLN A 226 30.47 25.39 -16.95
C GLN A 226 31.15 24.77 -15.71
N GLY A 227 30.57 23.74 -15.11
CA GLY A 227 31.10 23.10 -13.90
C GLY A 227 30.80 23.85 -12.60
N GLU A 228 30.03 24.93 -12.66
CA GLU A 228 29.52 25.65 -11.50
C GLU A 228 28.31 24.91 -10.89
N THR A 229 28.20 24.90 -9.57
CA THR A 229 27.05 24.31 -8.86
C THR A 229 26.15 25.41 -8.32
N ILE A 230 24.88 25.44 -8.73
CA ILE A 230 23.88 26.34 -8.16
C ILE A 230 23.07 25.60 -7.09
N GLN A 231 22.96 26.21 -5.91
CA GLN A 231 22.05 25.77 -4.86
C GLN A 231 20.67 26.36 -5.11
N MET A 232 19.64 25.52 -5.09
CA MET A 232 18.24 25.94 -5.26
C MET A 232 17.28 25.08 -4.43
N GLY A 233 16.04 25.55 -4.25
CA GLY A 233 15.02 24.76 -3.58
C GLY A 233 14.64 23.51 -4.37
N CYS A 234 14.24 22.44 -3.67
CA CYS A 234 13.77 21.19 -4.28
C CYS A 234 12.64 21.44 -5.29
N LEU A 235 11.65 22.27 -4.92
CA LEU A 235 10.55 22.64 -5.81
C LEU A 235 11.02 23.42 -7.04
N GLU A 236 11.94 24.37 -6.88
CA GLU A 236 12.45 25.19 -7.98
C GLU A 236 13.16 24.32 -9.03
N TYR A 237 14.01 23.40 -8.57
CA TYR A 237 14.68 22.44 -9.42
C TYR A 237 13.70 21.63 -10.27
N PHE A 238 12.72 20.97 -9.64
CA PHE A 238 11.78 20.12 -10.38
C PHE A 238 10.83 20.89 -11.28
N LYS A 239 10.45 22.14 -10.93
CA LYS A 239 9.70 23.02 -11.84
C LYS A 239 10.49 23.34 -13.10
N ILE A 240 11.78 23.65 -12.98
CA ILE A 240 12.64 23.98 -14.12
C ILE A 240 12.80 22.74 -15.02
N VAL A 241 13.11 21.59 -14.42
CA VAL A 241 13.25 20.31 -15.16
C VAL A 241 11.95 19.97 -15.90
N TYR A 242 10.81 20.03 -15.22
CA TYR A 242 9.52 19.71 -15.82
C TYR A 242 9.12 20.70 -16.92
N ALA A 243 9.32 22.00 -16.70
CA ALA A 243 9.09 23.02 -17.71
C ALA A 243 9.93 22.75 -18.97
N ALA A 244 11.22 22.43 -18.79
CA ALA A 244 12.11 22.08 -19.90
C ALA A 244 11.62 20.88 -20.72
N CYS A 245 10.95 19.89 -20.09
CA CYS A 245 10.36 18.74 -20.77
C CYS A 245 9.10 19.09 -21.59
N ILE A 246 8.26 20.01 -21.10
CA ILE A 246 6.98 20.33 -21.75
C ILE A 246 7.06 21.53 -22.71
N LYS A 247 8.15 22.30 -22.69
CA LYS A 247 8.31 23.52 -23.51
C LYS A 247 8.11 23.30 -25.01
N ASN A 248 8.55 22.15 -25.52
CA ASN A 248 8.48 21.80 -26.94
C ASN A 248 7.19 21.05 -27.32
N GLN A 249 6.30 20.81 -26.36
CA GLN A 249 5.06 20.07 -26.61
C GLN A 249 3.96 21.02 -27.10
N CYS A 250 3.28 20.62 -28.17
CA CYS A 250 2.21 21.43 -28.76
C CYS A 250 1.10 21.69 -27.73
N GLY A 251 0.79 22.97 -27.49
CA GLY A 251 -0.25 23.38 -26.54
C GLY A 251 0.17 23.47 -25.07
N LEU A 252 1.41 23.08 -24.70
CA LEU A 252 1.91 23.15 -23.31
C LEU A 252 3.05 24.16 -23.08
N TRP A 253 3.45 24.87 -24.14
CA TRP A 253 4.54 25.85 -24.06
C TRP A 253 4.21 27.01 -23.11
N LYS A 254 2.95 27.43 -22.99
CA LYS A 254 2.53 28.51 -22.08
C LYS A 254 2.69 28.08 -20.63
N GLU A 255 2.28 26.86 -20.33
CA GLU A 255 2.41 26.21 -19.02
C GLU A 255 3.88 26.11 -18.63
N SER A 256 4.77 25.75 -19.55
CA SER A 256 6.22 25.80 -19.34
C SER A 256 6.69 27.17 -18.85
N PHE A 257 6.30 28.25 -19.54
CA PHE A 257 6.69 29.60 -19.13
C PHE A 257 6.11 29.99 -17.78
N ILE A 258 4.88 29.57 -17.46
CA ILE A 258 4.28 29.81 -16.14
C ILE A 258 5.11 29.16 -15.03
N TYR A 259 5.57 27.91 -15.22
CA TYR A 259 6.44 27.24 -14.27
C TYR A 259 7.77 27.98 -14.09
N LEU A 260 8.44 28.34 -15.19
CA LEU A 260 9.73 29.06 -15.15
C LEU A 260 9.59 30.43 -14.49
N LEU A 261 8.58 31.23 -14.86
CA LEU A 261 8.36 32.54 -14.26
C LEU A 261 8.06 32.46 -12.76
N SER A 262 7.49 31.35 -12.27
CA SER A 262 7.25 31.13 -10.84
C SER A 262 8.54 30.86 -10.03
N CYS A 263 9.67 30.61 -10.68
CA CYS A 263 10.98 30.35 -10.06
C CYS A 263 11.85 31.62 -9.96
N GLY A 264 11.25 32.81 -10.03
CA GLY A 264 11.95 34.07 -9.78
C GLY A 264 13.05 34.39 -10.79
N LYS A 265 14.28 34.63 -10.31
CA LYS A 265 15.43 35.01 -11.16
C LYS A 265 15.96 33.82 -11.96
N ILE A 266 16.15 32.67 -11.32
CA ILE A 266 16.69 31.45 -11.92
C ILE A 266 15.82 31.01 -13.11
N GLY A 267 14.49 31.03 -12.94
CA GLY A 267 13.59 30.66 -14.02
C GLY A 267 13.61 31.65 -15.20
N LYS A 268 13.88 32.94 -14.97
CA LYS A 268 14.06 33.91 -16.07
C LYS A 268 15.35 33.67 -16.83
N GLU A 269 16.43 33.33 -16.14
CA GLU A 269 17.70 32.95 -16.76
C GLU A 269 17.52 31.69 -17.63
N ALA A 270 16.84 30.68 -17.10
CA ALA A 270 16.51 29.46 -17.85
C ALA A 270 15.66 29.74 -19.11
N ILE A 271 14.80 30.77 -19.12
CA ILE A 271 14.07 31.18 -20.34
C ILE A 271 15.03 31.72 -21.41
N HIS A 272 16.06 32.47 -21.02
CA HIS A 272 17.00 33.10 -21.95
C HIS A 272 18.00 32.11 -22.57
N GLU A 273 18.29 31.00 -21.89
CA GLU A 273 19.11 29.90 -22.42
C GLU A 273 18.38 29.08 -23.49
N VAL A 274 17.05 29.13 -23.54
CA VAL A 274 16.24 28.47 -24.58
C VAL A 274 16.17 29.37 -25.82
N LYS A 275 17.24 29.33 -26.63
CA LYS A 275 17.24 29.80 -28.02
C LYS A 275 17.04 28.65 -28.99
#